data_AF-A0A7S3PTE0-F1
#
_entry.id   AF-A0A7S3PTE0-F1
#
_cell.length_a   1.000
_cell.length_b   1.000
_cell.length_c   1.000
_cell.angle_alpha   90.00
_cell.angle_beta   90.00
_cell.angle_gamma   90.00
#
_symmetry.space_group_name_H-M   'P 1'
#
loop_
_entity.id
_entity.type
_entity.pdbx_description
1 polymer ?
#
loop_
_entity_poly.entity_id
_entity_poly.type
_entity_poly.pdbx_seq_one_letter_code
_entity_poly.pdbx_strand_id
1 'polypeptide(L)'
;MNDSDDNLSDENPEEDEVVVELREELVKTLNLAQNLDNVDEKQSYLALAKEIVLYRDPTSDKKLLKEFIGDIYEFQTDRHPKIKRFVIEFLEEVCKVRKDVIPNVLPSILFVLNDDNASTVKRALVAVNNLYRPALTLLCDEMFVQNKEEDAKRVYETLDEFRKKSIDLLGGTHSACQIASVRVLQTIALSQLSPDA
;
A
#
# COMPACT_ATOMS: atom_id res chain seq x y z
N MET A 1 16.24 46.02 13.48
CA MET A 1 15.40 44.97 14.06
C MET A 1 13.97 45.29 13.66
N ASN A 2 13.55 44.75 12.53
CA ASN A 2 12.16 44.57 12.20
C ASN A 2 12.10 43.30 11.37
N ASP A 3 11.44 42.31 11.97
CA ASP A 3 11.06 41.05 11.40
C ASP A 3 10.08 41.26 10.25
N SER A 4 10.35 40.60 9.13
CA SER A 4 9.34 40.09 8.20
C SER A 4 10.08 39.24 7.19
N ASP A 5 10.44 38.03 7.61
CA ASP A 5 10.57 36.89 6.72
C ASP A 5 9.20 36.67 6.06
N ASP A 6 8.95 37.39 4.96
CA ASP A 6 7.96 36.99 3.96
C ASP A 6 8.53 35.75 3.27
N ASN A 7 8.36 34.61 3.93
CA ASN A 7 8.51 33.32 3.31
C ASN A 7 7.25 33.10 2.45
N LEU A 8 7.23 33.77 1.30
CA LEU A 8 6.32 33.46 0.19
C LEU A 8 6.58 32.00 -0.14
N SER A 9 5.67 31.12 0.26
CA SER A 9 5.55 29.81 -0.38
C SER A 9 5.33 30.08 -1.86
N ASP A 10 6.33 29.75 -2.69
CA ASP A 10 6.22 29.61 -4.14
C ASP A 10 5.13 28.56 -4.43
N GLU A 11 3.86 28.95 -4.35
CA GLU A 11 2.74 28.20 -4.90
C GLU A 11 2.78 28.46 -6.41
N ASN A 12 3.26 27.47 -7.17
CA ASN A 12 3.36 27.54 -8.62
C ASN A 12 1.95 27.40 -9.23
N PRO A 13 1.35 28.47 -9.77
CA PRO A 13 -0.05 28.45 -10.22
C PRO A 13 -0.30 27.49 -11.39
N GLU A 14 0.74 27.16 -12.18
CA GLU A 14 0.63 26.16 -13.25
C GLU A 14 0.52 24.72 -12.68
N GLU A 15 1.16 24.42 -11.55
CA GLU A 15 1.04 23.11 -10.89
C GLU A 15 -0.38 22.89 -10.36
N ASP A 16 -1.00 23.94 -9.80
CA ASP A 16 -2.36 23.84 -9.28
C ASP A 16 -3.41 23.65 -10.38
N GLU A 17 -3.26 24.28 -11.55
CA GLU A 17 -4.15 24.07 -12.70
C GLU A 17 -4.09 22.62 -13.19
N VAL A 18 -2.89 22.06 -13.36
CA VAL A 18 -2.71 20.65 -13.77
C VAL A 18 -3.30 19.70 -12.73
N VAL A 19 -3.12 19.96 -11.44
CA VAL A 19 -3.68 19.13 -10.37
C VAL A 19 -5.21 19.14 -10.40
N VAL A 20 -5.84 20.28 -10.68
CA VAL A 20 -7.30 20.38 -10.82
C VAL A 20 -7.80 19.52 -11.99
N GLU A 21 -7.16 19.59 -13.15
CA GLU A 21 -7.52 18.77 -14.31
C GLU A 21 -7.38 17.27 -14.03
N LEU A 22 -6.24 16.86 -13.45
CA LEU A 22 -5.97 15.48 -13.08
C LEU A 22 -6.97 14.97 -12.03
N ARG A 23 -7.36 15.82 -11.08
CA ARG A 23 -8.36 15.50 -10.07
C ARG A 23 -9.73 15.22 -10.72
N GLU A 24 -10.15 16.04 -11.65
CA GLU A 24 -11.41 15.80 -12.38
C GLU A 24 -11.38 14.51 -13.20
N GLU A 25 -10.26 14.24 -13.88
CA GLU A 25 -10.05 12.99 -14.62
C GLU A 25 -10.12 11.78 -13.68
N LEU A 26 -9.47 11.86 -12.52
CA LEU A 26 -9.44 10.81 -11.52
C LEU A 26 -10.82 10.52 -10.93
N VAL A 27 -11.59 11.56 -10.59
CA VAL A 27 -12.97 11.42 -10.10
C VAL A 27 -13.84 10.73 -11.14
N LYS A 28 -13.75 11.14 -12.42
CA LYS A 28 -14.49 10.49 -13.52
C LYS A 28 -14.08 9.01 -13.65
N THR A 29 -12.77 8.74 -13.60
CA THR A 29 -12.18 7.40 -13.72
C THR A 29 -12.68 6.46 -12.63
N LEU A 30 -12.63 6.88 -11.36
CA LEU A 30 -13.06 6.06 -10.22
C LEU A 30 -14.58 5.81 -10.22
N ASN A 31 -15.37 6.83 -10.57
CA ASN A 31 -16.82 6.69 -10.71
C ASN A 31 -17.20 5.69 -11.81
N LEU A 32 -16.48 5.69 -12.93
CA LEU A 32 -16.67 4.69 -13.98
C LEU A 32 -16.30 3.29 -13.46
N ALA A 33 -15.13 3.14 -12.84
CA ALA A 33 -14.67 1.87 -12.29
C ALA A 33 -15.68 1.25 -11.31
N GLN A 34 -16.29 2.06 -10.44
CA GLN A 34 -17.23 1.60 -9.42
C GLN A 34 -18.50 0.96 -10.00
N ASN A 35 -18.94 1.42 -11.17
CA ASN A 35 -20.21 1.01 -11.79
C ASN A 35 -20.06 -0.05 -12.89
N LEU A 36 -18.83 -0.52 -13.15
CA LEU A 36 -18.57 -1.52 -14.20
C LEU A 36 -18.72 -2.95 -13.68
N ASP A 37 -19.46 -3.77 -14.43
CA ASP A 37 -19.49 -5.22 -14.24
C ASP A 37 -18.34 -5.92 -14.97
N ASN A 38 -17.88 -5.35 -16.09
CA ASN A 38 -16.73 -5.87 -16.83
C ASN A 38 -15.45 -5.67 -16.02
N VAL A 39 -14.87 -6.78 -15.57
CA VAL A 39 -13.67 -6.81 -14.73
C VAL A 39 -12.44 -6.25 -15.45
N ASP A 40 -12.28 -6.51 -16.74
CA ASP A 40 -11.12 -6.07 -17.51
C ASP A 40 -11.15 -4.56 -17.74
N GLU A 41 -12.34 -4.02 -18.05
CA GLU A 41 -12.55 -2.57 -18.16
C GLU A 41 -12.38 -1.89 -16.80
N LYS A 42 -13.00 -2.42 -15.74
CA LYS A 42 -12.83 -1.91 -14.37
C LYS A 42 -11.36 -1.83 -13.98
N GLN A 43 -10.60 -2.91 -14.20
CA GLN A 43 -9.16 -2.90 -13.90
C GLN A 43 -8.40 -1.86 -14.73
N SER A 44 -8.80 -1.63 -15.99
CA SER A 44 -8.15 -0.63 -16.85
C SER A 44 -8.37 0.79 -16.31
N TYR A 45 -9.57 1.12 -15.82
CA TYR A 45 -9.81 2.39 -15.14
C TYR A 45 -9.05 2.50 -13.81
N LEU A 46 -8.98 1.42 -13.02
CA LEU A 46 -8.16 1.43 -11.80
C LEU A 46 -6.67 1.61 -12.09
N ALA A 47 -6.16 1.05 -13.20
CA ALA A 47 -4.80 1.24 -13.65
C ALA A 47 -4.52 2.70 -14.04
N LEU A 48 -5.47 3.35 -14.73
CA LEU A 48 -5.40 4.79 -15.03
C LEU A 48 -5.42 5.63 -13.74
N ALA A 49 -6.31 5.30 -12.80
CA ALA A 49 -6.37 6.00 -11.50
C ALA A 49 -5.03 5.90 -10.75
N LYS A 50 -4.45 4.69 -10.70
CA LYS A 50 -3.12 4.45 -10.15
C LYS A 50 -2.06 5.31 -10.85
N GLU A 51 -2.08 5.38 -12.18
CA GLU A 51 -1.12 6.15 -12.95
C GLU A 51 -1.18 7.64 -12.60
N ILE A 52 -2.40 8.19 -12.50
CA ILE A 52 -2.63 9.59 -12.13
C ILE A 52 -2.01 9.88 -10.75
N VAL A 53 -2.38 9.10 -9.72
CA VAL A 53 -1.98 9.40 -8.34
C VAL A 53 -0.51 9.12 -8.04
N LEU A 54 0.12 8.16 -8.74
CA LEU A 54 1.53 7.81 -8.48
C LEU A 54 2.50 8.59 -9.38
N TYR A 55 2.17 8.76 -10.65
CA TYR A 55 3.14 9.16 -11.67
C TYR A 55 2.86 10.50 -12.32
N ARG A 56 1.59 10.87 -12.51
CA ARG A 56 1.23 12.13 -13.18
C ARG A 56 1.06 13.31 -12.23
N ASP A 57 0.75 13.05 -10.96
CA ASP A 57 0.69 14.09 -9.92
C ASP A 57 2.05 14.82 -9.82
N PRO A 58 2.11 16.12 -10.23
CA PRO A 58 3.35 16.89 -10.24
C PRO A 58 3.78 17.33 -8.84
N THR A 59 2.88 17.25 -7.85
CA THR A 59 3.15 17.73 -6.50
C THR A 59 4.19 16.86 -5.80
N SER A 60 5.14 17.51 -5.13
CA SER A 60 6.20 16.83 -4.39
C SER A 60 5.67 15.97 -3.25
N ASP A 61 4.54 16.35 -2.66
CA ASP A 61 3.92 15.66 -1.53
C ASP A 61 2.83 14.64 -1.93
N LYS A 62 2.59 14.47 -3.25
CA LYS A 62 1.58 13.58 -3.82
C LYS A 62 0.18 13.86 -3.27
N LYS A 63 -0.31 15.09 -3.46
CA LYS A 63 -1.64 15.55 -3.01
C LYS A 63 -2.76 14.61 -3.47
N LEU A 64 -2.77 14.22 -4.74
CA LEU A 64 -3.83 13.35 -5.29
C LEU A 64 -3.80 11.96 -4.68
N LEU A 65 -2.61 11.44 -4.38
CA LEU A 65 -2.49 10.16 -3.67
C LEU A 65 -3.06 10.25 -2.25
N LYS A 66 -2.81 11.34 -1.50
CA LYS A 66 -3.38 11.53 -0.16
C LYS A 66 -4.89 11.54 -0.20
N GLU A 67 -5.45 12.24 -1.17
CA GLU A 67 -6.88 12.43 -1.31
C GLU A 67 -7.58 11.14 -1.70
N PHE A 68 -7.08 10.42 -2.71
CA PHE A 68 -7.81 9.31 -3.36
C PHE A 68 -7.32 7.90 -3.04
N ILE A 69 -6.31 7.73 -2.18
CA ILE A 69 -5.87 6.39 -1.77
C ILE A 69 -7.03 5.58 -1.17
N GLY A 70 -7.93 6.23 -0.42
CA GLY A 70 -9.12 5.62 0.17
C GLY A 70 -10.07 5.06 -0.89
N ASP A 71 -10.37 5.83 -1.93
CA ASP A 71 -11.28 5.42 -3.00
C ASP A 71 -10.76 4.19 -3.77
N ILE A 72 -9.44 4.13 -4.03
CA ILE A 72 -8.84 2.95 -4.68
C ILE A 72 -8.80 1.76 -3.70
N TYR A 73 -8.56 2.03 -2.41
CA TYR A 73 -8.50 1.03 -1.36
C TYR A 73 -9.83 0.27 -1.21
N GLU A 74 -10.98 0.94 -1.34
CA GLU A 74 -12.31 0.33 -1.18
C GLU A 74 -12.54 -0.89 -2.10
N PHE A 75 -11.92 -0.89 -3.28
CA PHE A 75 -11.95 -2.01 -4.23
C PHE A 75 -11.29 -3.30 -3.70
N GLN A 76 -10.62 -3.27 -2.55
CA GLN A 76 -10.13 -4.47 -1.87
C GLN A 76 -11.27 -5.46 -1.54
N THR A 77 -12.49 -4.95 -1.37
CA THR A 77 -13.68 -5.74 -1.08
C THR A 77 -14.43 -6.21 -2.33
N ASP A 78 -13.94 -5.88 -3.54
CA ASP A 78 -14.56 -6.27 -4.81
C ASP A 78 -14.69 -7.79 -4.92
N ARG A 79 -15.79 -8.28 -5.48
CA ARG A 79 -16.06 -9.72 -5.59
C ARG A 79 -15.03 -10.46 -6.43
N HIS A 80 -14.43 -9.78 -7.40
CA HIS A 80 -13.55 -10.41 -8.36
C HIS A 80 -12.10 -10.44 -7.87
N PRO A 81 -11.45 -11.62 -7.74
CA PRO A 81 -10.08 -11.77 -7.26
C PRO A 81 -9.04 -10.92 -8.01
N LYS A 82 -9.27 -10.68 -9.30
CA LYS A 82 -8.39 -9.84 -10.14
C LYS A 82 -8.30 -8.40 -9.63
N ILE A 83 -9.42 -7.84 -9.18
CA ILE A 83 -9.50 -6.49 -8.65
C ILE A 83 -8.84 -6.42 -7.27
N LYS A 84 -9.14 -7.38 -6.39
CA LYS A 84 -8.47 -7.48 -5.07
C LYS A 84 -6.95 -7.53 -5.20
N ARG A 85 -6.42 -8.34 -6.13
CA ARG A 85 -4.97 -8.42 -6.40
C ARG A 85 -4.39 -7.10 -6.91
N PHE A 86 -5.11 -6.41 -7.80
CA PHE A 86 -4.70 -5.09 -8.27
C PHE A 86 -4.58 -4.10 -7.12
N VAL A 87 -5.55 -4.07 -6.19
CA VAL A 87 -5.50 -3.16 -5.04
C VAL A 87 -4.29 -3.47 -4.15
N ILE A 88 -3.98 -4.75 -3.90
CA ILE A 88 -2.77 -5.12 -3.16
C ILE A 88 -1.49 -4.68 -3.88
N GLU A 89 -1.44 -4.80 -5.22
CA GLU A 89 -0.32 -4.31 -6.04
C GLU A 89 -0.14 -2.80 -5.91
N PHE A 90 -1.25 -2.06 -6.01
CA PHE A 90 -1.27 -0.63 -5.83
C PHE A 90 -0.78 -0.23 -4.43
N LEU A 91 -1.35 -0.80 -3.36
CA LEU A 91 -0.97 -0.45 -1.99
C LEU A 91 0.50 -0.76 -1.67
N GLU A 92 1.04 -1.85 -2.21
CA GLU A 92 2.47 -2.16 -2.10
C GLU A 92 3.34 -1.09 -2.77
N GLU A 93 2.91 -0.58 -3.92
CA GLU A 93 3.61 0.45 -4.68
C GLU A 93 3.54 1.82 -3.99
N VAL A 94 2.38 2.17 -3.46
CA VAL A 94 2.20 3.36 -2.60
C VAL A 94 3.20 3.33 -1.46
N CYS A 95 3.38 2.20 -0.78
CA CYS A 95 4.34 2.07 0.33
C CYS A 95 5.82 2.28 -0.08
N LYS A 96 6.15 2.07 -1.37
CA LYS A 96 7.51 2.33 -1.90
C LYS A 96 7.74 3.82 -2.12
N VAL A 97 6.70 4.54 -2.53
CA VAL A 97 6.74 6.00 -2.72
C VAL A 97 6.65 6.71 -1.37
N ARG A 98 5.81 6.20 -0.45
CA ARG A 98 5.48 6.82 0.82
C ARG A 98 5.49 5.82 1.95
N LYS A 99 6.53 5.89 2.78
CA LYS A 99 6.68 4.99 3.93
C LYS A 99 5.70 5.30 5.05
N ASP A 100 5.24 6.55 5.15
CA ASP A 100 4.34 7.00 6.21
C ASP A 100 2.94 6.37 6.13
N VAL A 101 2.56 5.80 4.98
CA VAL A 101 1.28 5.08 4.82
C VAL A 101 1.34 3.61 5.23
N ILE A 102 2.54 3.04 5.42
CA ILE A 102 2.74 1.63 5.75
C ILE A 102 1.84 1.18 6.92
N PRO A 103 1.74 1.90 8.05
CA PRO A 103 0.89 1.49 9.18
C PRO A 103 -0.59 1.27 8.83
N ASN A 104 -1.09 1.98 7.82
CA ASN A 104 -2.48 1.85 7.36
C ASN A 104 -2.65 0.75 6.30
N VAL A 105 -1.60 0.45 5.54
CA VAL A 105 -1.62 -0.57 4.48
C VAL A 105 -1.43 -1.99 5.01
N LEU A 106 -0.58 -2.21 6.02
CA LEU A 106 -0.31 -3.58 6.49
C LEU A 106 -1.58 -4.33 6.96
N PRO A 107 -2.49 -3.73 7.77
CA PRO A 107 -3.71 -4.42 8.21
C PRO A 107 -4.62 -4.85 7.05
N SER A 108 -4.62 -4.07 5.97
CA SER A 108 -5.35 -4.36 4.75
C SER A 108 -4.79 -5.59 4.02
N ILE A 109 -3.46 -5.71 3.95
CA ILE A 109 -2.83 -6.92 3.41
C ILE A 109 -3.14 -8.13 4.31
N LEU A 110 -3.13 -7.95 5.62
CA LEU A 110 -3.49 -9.00 6.58
C LEU A 110 -4.94 -9.46 6.41
N PHE A 111 -5.87 -8.54 6.16
CA PHE A 111 -7.26 -8.87 5.83
C PHE A 111 -7.32 -9.81 4.61
N VAL A 112 -6.59 -9.50 3.53
CA VAL A 112 -6.56 -10.30 2.29
C VAL A 112 -5.87 -11.66 2.44
N LEU A 113 -5.01 -11.85 3.43
CA LEU A 113 -4.46 -13.18 3.73
C LEU A 113 -5.54 -14.18 4.19
N ASN A 114 -6.71 -13.71 4.59
CA ASN A 114 -7.86 -14.55 4.93
C ASN A 114 -8.85 -14.72 3.76
N ASP A 115 -8.49 -14.32 2.55
CA ASP A 115 -9.34 -14.46 1.37
C ASP A 115 -9.46 -15.94 0.93
N ASP A 116 -10.65 -16.34 0.47
CA ASP A 116 -10.88 -17.71 0.00
C ASP A 116 -10.14 -18.02 -1.31
N ASN A 117 -9.77 -17.00 -2.08
CA ASN A 117 -9.09 -17.19 -3.34
C ASN A 117 -7.58 -17.28 -3.16
N ALA A 118 -7.03 -18.48 -3.40
CA ALA A 118 -5.60 -18.75 -3.30
C ALA A 118 -4.70 -17.80 -4.11
N SER A 119 -5.15 -17.32 -5.27
CA SER A 119 -4.34 -16.38 -6.06
C SER A 119 -4.27 -14.99 -5.42
N THR A 120 -5.33 -14.57 -4.73
CA THR A 120 -5.38 -13.34 -3.94
C THR A 120 -4.48 -13.46 -2.71
N VAL A 121 -4.60 -14.56 -1.96
CA VAL A 121 -3.73 -14.86 -0.80
C VAL A 121 -2.26 -14.90 -1.20
N LYS A 122 -1.91 -15.58 -2.30
CA LYS A 122 -0.54 -15.57 -2.83
C LYS A 122 -0.06 -14.16 -3.11
N ARG A 123 -0.88 -13.30 -3.71
CA ARG A 123 -0.47 -11.92 -4.00
C ARG A 123 -0.24 -11.11 -2.73
N ALA A 124 -1.09 -11.28 -1.72
CA ALA A 124 -0.89 -10.69 -0.40
C ALA A 124 0.42 -11.17 0.25
N LEU A 125 0.75 -12.47 0.22
CA LEU A 125 2.03 -12.98 0.71
C LEU A 125 3.24 -12.35 0.01
N VAL A 126 3.16 -12.12 -1.31
CA VAL A 126 4.22 -11.39 -2.04
C VAL A 126 4.35 -9.95 -1.53
N ALA A 127 3.23 -9.26 -1.27
CA ALA A 127 3.26 -7.91 -0.71
C ALA A 127 3.85 -7.91 0.72
N VAL A 128 3.47 -8.87 1.56
CA VAL A 128 4.07 -9.08 2.89
C VAL A 128 5.58 -9.22 2.78
N ASN A 129 6.05 -10.10 1.88
CA ASN A 129 7.48 -10.31 1.68
C ASN A 129 8.23 -9.02 1.33
N ASN A 130 7.63 -8.18 0.50
CA ASN A 130 8.25 -6.93 0.03
C ASN A 130 8.16 -5.80 1.07
N LEU A 131 7.14 -5.81 1.92
CA LEU A 131 6.90 -4.75 2.91
C LEU A 131 7.42 -5.08 4.31
N TYR A 132 7.76 -6.34 4.61
CA TYR A 132 8.23 -6.74 5.94
C TYR A 132 9.46 -5.94 6.39
N ARG A 133 10.49 -5.85 5.55
CA ARG A 133 11.72 -5.11 5.87
C ARG A 133 11.46 -3.59 5.97
N PRO A 134 10.79 -2.92 5.00
CA PRO A 134 10.42 -1.51 5.15
C PRO A 134 9.65 -1.20 6.43
N ALA A 135 8.68 -2.04 6.78
CA ALA A 135 7.90 -1.90 8.01
C ALA A 135 8.76 -2.09 9.27
N LEU A 136 9.67 -3.07 9.27
CA LEU A 136 10.62 -3.26 10.37
C LEU A 136 11.57 -2.06 10.50
N THR A 137 12.03 -1.49 9.39
CA THR A 137 12.88 -0.28 9.40
C THR A 137 12.15 0.91 10.05
N LEU A 138 10.83 1.06 9.84
CA LEU A 138 10.06 2.08 10.55
C LEU A 138 10.06 1.86 12.07
N LEU A 139 9.96 0.62 12.53
CA LEU A 139 10.02 0.30 13.97
C LEU A 139 11.40 0.55 14.58
N CYS A 140 12.45 0.61 13.75
CA CYS A 140 13.80 0.97 14.20
C CYS A 140 14.03 2.49 14.22
N ASP A 141 13.11 3.30 13.71
CA ASP A 141 13.19 4.76 13.73
C ASP A 141 12.65 5.29 15.07
N GLU A 142 13.55 5.78 15.92
CA GLU A 142 13.20 6.32 17.24
C GLU A 142 12.16 7.45 17.16
N MET A 143 12.23 8.31 16.14
CA MET A 143 11.29 9.41 15.97
C MET A 143 9.91 8.90 15.59
N PHE A 144 9.83 7.84 14.79
CA PHE A 144 8.56 7.21 14.45
C PHE A 144 7.92 6.57 15.70
N VAL A 145 8.70 5.80 16.46
CA VAL A 145 8.19 5.11 17.66
C VAL A 145 7.74 6.12 18.73
N GLN A 146 8.48 7.20 18.96
CA GLN A 146 8.15 8.20 19.98
C GLN A 146 6.95 9.08 19.59
N ASN A 147 6.87 9.52 18.33
CA ASN A 147 5.82 10.45 17.90
C ASN A 147 4.53 9.75 17.44
N LYS A 148 4.61 8.45 17.10
CA LYS A 148 3.50 7.67 16.56
C LYS A 148 3.41 6.29 17.23
N GLU A 149 3.38 6.27 18.55
CA GLU A 149 3.37 5.04 19.37
C GLU A 149 2.28 4.03 18.93
N GLU A 150 1.05 4.50 18.68
CA GLU A 150 -0.06 3.64 18.24
C GLU A 150 0.16 3.05 16.83
N ASP A 151 0.73 3.82 15.90
CA ASP A 151 1.07 3.30 14.57
C ASP A 151 2.23 2.30 14.66
N ALA A 152 3.22 2.56 15.51
CA ALA A 152 4.33 1.64 15.76
C ALA A 152 3.84 0.31 16.34
N LYS A 153 2.95 0.37 17.34
CA LYS A 153 2.31 -0.81 17.92
C LYS A 153 1.52 -1.59 16.85
N ARG A 154 0.71 -0.89 16.06
CA ARG A 154 -0.06 -1.52 14.96
C ARG A 154 0.85 -2.21 13.94
N VAL A 155 1.95 -1.57 13.54
CA VAL A 155 2.93 -2.17 12.63
C VAL A 155 3.52 -3.42 13.26
N TYR A 156 4.00 -3.36 14.50
CA TYR A 156 4.58 -4.51 15.21
C TYR A 156 3.59 -5.69 15.30
N GLU A 157 2.37 -5.44 15.75
CA GLU A 157 1.32 -6.46 15.86
C GLU A 157 1.01 -7.09 14.50
N THR A 158 0.92 -6.27 13.45
CA THR A 158 0.64 -6.76 12.09
C THR A 158 1.79 -7.61 11.54
N LEU A 159 3.05 -7.25 11.82
CA LEU A 159 4.21 -8.05 11.42
C LEU A 159 4.24 -9.41 12.13
N ASP A 160 3.85 -9.46 13.41
CA ASP A 160 3.73 -10.73 14.14
C ASP A 160 2.59 -11.60 13.58
N GLU A 161 1.45 -11.00 13.24
CA GLU A 161 0.35 -11.70 12.58
C GLU A 161 0.74 -12.23 11.19
N PHE A 162 1.52 -11.50 10.40
CA PHE A 162 2.06 -12.01 9.15
C PHE A 162 2.92 -13.27 9.34
N ARG A 163 3.73 -13.31 10.42
CA ARG A 163 4.50 -14.52 10.75
C ARG A 163 3.56 -15.69 11.02
N LYS A 164 2.59 -15.52 11.92
CA LYS A 164 1.62 -16.57 12.29
C LYS A 164 0.87 -17.09 11.08
N LYS A 165 0.27 -16.19 10.28
CA LYS A 165 -0.46 -16.53 9.06
C LYS A 165 0.41 -17.24 8.03
N SER A 166 1.67 -16.84 7.88
CA SER A 166 2.58 -17.52 6.96
C SER A 166 2.90 -18.94 7.42
N ILE A 167 3.03 -19.19 8.73
CA ILE A 167 3.21 -20.54 9.28
C ILE A 167 1.97 -21.39 9.01
N ASP A 168 0.77 -20.87 9.29
CA ASP A 168 -0.49 -21.58 9.06
C ASP A 168 -0.65 -21.99 7.58
N LEU A 169 -0.32 -21.08 6.66
CA LEU A 169 -0.42 -21.30 5.21
C LEU A 169 0.59 -22.33 4.67
N LEU A 170 1.66 -22.68 5.41
CA LEU A 170 2.52 -23.81 5.05
C LEU A 170 1.77 -25.14 5.13
N GLY A 171 0.83 -25.28 6.07
CA GLY A 171 0.01 -26.48 6.23
C GLY A 171 -1.16 -26.58 5.24
N GLY A 172 -1.36 -25.57 4.40
CA GLY A 172 -2.48 -25.49 3.47
C GLY A 172 -2.39 -26.44 2.25
N THR A 173 -3.40 -26.39 1.39
CA THR A 173 -3.52 -27.25 0.20
C THR A 173 -2.95 -26.63 -1.07
N HIS A 174 -2.70 -25.32 -1.08
CA HIS A 174 -2.28 -24.58 -2.26
C HIS A 174 -0.75 -24.39 -2.30
N SER A 175 -0.07 -25.20 -3.13
CA SER A 175 1.39 -25.18 -3.27
C SER A 175 1.98 -23.79 -3.55
N ALA A 176 1.31 -22.98 -4.35
CA ALA A 176 1.77 -21.63 -4.65
C ALA A 176 1.76 -20.70 -3.41
N CYS A 177 0.80 -20.88 -2.50
CA CYS A 177 0.74 -20.14 -1.23
C CYS A 177 1.79 -20.69 -0.25
N GLN A 178 2.00 -22.00 -0.20
CA GLN A 178 3.05 -22.61 0.62
C GLN A 178 4.43 -22.07 0.23
N ILE A 179 4.76 -22.07 -1.07
CA ILE A 179 6.05 -21.53 -1.57
C ILE A 179 6.19 -20.05 -1.24
N ALA A 180 5.14 -19.25 -1.41
CA ALA A 180 5.17 -17.83 -1.06
C ALA A 180 5.37 -17.62 0.45
N SER A 181 4.74 -18.46 1.28
CA SER A 181 4.88 -18.42 2.74
C SER A 181 6.29 -18.77 3.20
N VAL A 182 6.93 -19.76 2.57
CA VAL A 182 8.36 -20.06 2.81
C VAL A 182 9.23 -18.84 2.57
N ARG A 183 8.98 -18.10 1.47
CA ARG A 183 9.75 -16.87 1.15
C ARG A 183 9.54 -15.78 2.19
N VAL A 184 8.30 -15.57 2.64
CA VAL A 184 8.01 -14.63 3.73
C VAL A 184 8.79 -15.02 4.98
N LEU A 185 8.69 -16.28 5.42
CA LEU A 185 9.37 -16.75 6.63
C LEU A 185 10.89 -16.68 6.52
N GLN A 186 11.44 -16.95 5.34
CA GLN A 186 12.85 -16.74 5.06
C GLN A 186 13.23 -15.27 5.21
N THR A 187 12.45 -14.34 4.63
CA THR A 187 12.67 -12.90 4.78
C THR A 187 12.60 -12.47 6.24
N ILE A 188 11.65 -13.00 7.01
CA ILE A 188 11.52 -12.74 8.46
C ILE A 188 12.77 -13.20 9.20
N ALA A 189 13.17 -14.46 9.02
CA ALA A 189 14.36 -15.02 9.66
C ALA A 189 15.62 -14.20 9.33
N LEU A 190 15.86 -13.93 8.05
CA LEU A 190 17.00 -13.13 7.58
C LEU A 190 16.94 -11.64 7.98
N SER A 191 15.79 -11.15 8.44
CA SER A 191 15.67 -9.77 8.95
C SER A 191 15.95 -9.67 10.45
N GLN A 192 15.97 -10.82 11.14
CA GLN A 192 16.16 -10.91 12.60
C GLN A 192 17.51 -11.53 12.99
N LEU A 193 18.18 -12.18 12.05
CA LEU A 193 19.55 -12.65 12.24
C LEU A 193 20.55 -11.50 12.11
N SER A 194 21.57 -11.51 12.96
CA SER A 194 22.74 -10.65 12.80
C SER A 194 23.47 -11.04 11.50
N PRO A 195 24.10 -10.10 10.77
CA PRO A 195 24.87 -10.40 9.56
C PRO A 195 25.97 -11.45 9.74
N ASP A 196 26.40 -11.67 10.99
CA ASP A 196 27.52 -12.55 11.37
C ASP A 196 27.09 -13.92 11.92
N ALA A 197 25.81 -14.32 11.76
CA ALA A 197 25.29 -15.60 12.23
C ALA A 197 25.42 -16.75 11.20
#